data_AF-A0A9P3N3Q3-F1
#
_entry.id   AF-A0A9P3N3Q3-F1
#
_cell.length_a   1.000
_cell.length_b   1.000
_cell.length_c   1.000
_cell.angle_alpha   90.00
_cell.angle_beta   90.00
_cell.angle_gamma   90.00
#
_symmetry.space_group_name_H-M   'P 1'
#
loop_
_entity.id
_entity.type
_entity.pdbx_description
1 polymer ?
#
loop_
_entity_poly.entity_id
_entity_poly.type
_entity_poly.pdbx_seq_one_letter_code
_entity_poly.pdbx_strand_id
1 'polypeptide(L)'
;AVVVALVVARCCMPLARAAPVLDPDMGVLESLASEWSEVNGTSTWSRGRDCESMALVRCDGDGHVIALNVVHRDPHEIYLPETITGFTHLTMLSITDSFLIGPLPAAIFTMPNLKHLGHGTVMAGEREIQQTDNIRHLVL
;
A
#
# COMPACT_ATOMS: atom_id res chain seq x y z
N ALA A 1 -47.58 -16.06 36.38
CA ALA A 1 -46.20 -16.52 36.58
C ALA A 1 -45.53 -16.67 35.22
N VAL A 2 -44.43 -15.92 35.04
CA VAL A 2 -43.34 -16.05 34.05
C VAL A 2 -43.68 -15.99 32.54
N VAL A 3 -43.35 -14.83 31.98
CA VAL A 3 -43.08 -14.53 30.56
C VAL A 3 -41.74 -15.18 30.19
N VAL A 4 -41.65 -15.90 29.06
CA VAL A 4 -40.36 -16.19 28.41
C VAL A 4 -40.43 -15.70 26.98
N ALA A 5 -40.07 -14.43 26.80
CA ALA A 5 -39.72 -13.86 25.52
C ALA A 5 -38.37 -14.44 25.09
N LEU A 6 -38.32 -15.07 23.92
CA LEU A 6 -37.07 -15.41 23.25
C LEU A 6 -36.40 -14.10 22.83
N VAL A 7 -35.57 -13.54 23.71
CA VAL A 7 -34.56 -12.56 23.35
C VAL A 7 -33.57 -13.32 22.47
N VAL A 8 -33.67 -13.12 21.15
CA VAL A 8 -32.59 -13.50 20.24
C VAL A 8 -31.35 -12.77 20.74
N ALA A 9 -30.45 -13.52 21.36
CA ALA A 9 -29.19 -13.01 21.83
C ALA A 9 -28.49 -12.42 20.61
N ARG A 10 -28.42 -11.08 20.57
CA ARG A 10 -27.38 -10.37 19.82
C ARG A 10 -26.07 -10.81 20.47
N CYS A 11 -25.58 -11.95 20.01
CA CYS A 11 -24.27 -12.45 20.38
C CYS A 11 -23.28 -11.33 20.08
N CYS A 12 -22.56 -10.93 21.12
CA CYS A 12 -21.43 -10.03 21.09
C CYS A 12 -20.38 -10.50 20.07
N MET A 13 -20.63 -10.30 18.78
CA MET A 13 -19.53 -10.06 17.87
C MET A 13 -19.03 -8.66 18.23
N PRO A 14 -17.73 -8.47 18.50
CA PRO A 14 -17.18 -7.13 18.44
C PRO A 14 -17.61 -6.55 17.09
N LEU A 15 -17.94 -5.25 17.04
CA LEU A 15 -17.86 -4.54 15.77
C LEU A 15 -16.39 -4.66 15.33
N ALA A 16 -16.04 -5.75 14.66
CA ALA A 16 -14.99 -5.72 13.69
C ALA A 16 -15.51 -4.72 12.67
N ARG A 17 -15.04 -3.47 12.81
CA ARG A 17 -15.13 -2.50 11.75
C ARG A 17 -14.66 -3.26 10.53
N ALA A 18 -15.58 -3.55 9.60
CA ALA A 18 -15.21 -4.17 8.35
C ALA A 18 -14.05 -3.31 7.84
N ALA A 19 -12.87 -3.91 7.71
CA ALA A 19 -11.74 -3.20 7.15
C ALA A 19 -12.25 -2.62 5.82
N PRO A 20 -11.92 -1.36 5.50
CA PRO A 20 -12.35 -0.79 4.24
C PRO A 20 -11.84 -1.71 3.13
N VAL A 21 -12.78 -2.31 2.41
CA VAL A 21 -12.49 -3.13 1.24
C VAL A 21 -11.80 -2.20 0.25
N LEU A 22 -10.69 -2.66 -0.30
CA LEU A 22 -9.87 -1.88 -1.21
C LEU A 22 -10.51 -1.80 -2.61
N ASP A 23 -11.78 -1.42 -2.73
CA ASP A 23 -12.48 -1.35 -4.02
C ASP A 23 -11.87 -0.36 -5.04
N PRO A 24 -11.27 0.80 -4.67
CA PRO A 24 -10.83 1.77 -5.68
C PRO A 24 -9.48 1.41 -6.34
N ASP A 25 -8.55 0.80 -5.61
CA ASP A 25 -7.16 0.58 -6.07
C ASP A 25 -6.84 -0.90 -6.36
N MET A 26 -7.80 -1.82 -6.17
CA MET A 26 -7.57 -3.27 -6.34
C MET A 26 -7.03 -3.63 -7.72
N GLY A 27 -7.61 -3.09 -8.79
CA GLY A 27 -7.18 -3.40 -10.15
C GLY A 27 -5.76 -2.93 -10.47
N VAL A 28 -5.32 -1.83 -9.82
CA VAL A 28 -3.95 -1.30 -9.95
C VAL A 28 -2.99 -2.20 -9.17
N LEU A 29 -3.35 -2.62 -7.95
CA LEU A 29 -2.55 -3.57 -7.16
C LEU A 29 -2.40 -4.92 -7.85
N GLU A 30 -3.45 -5.48 -8.44
CA GLU A 30 -3.38 -6.76 -9.16
C GLU A 30 -2.45 -6.70 -10.36
N SER A 31 -2.56 -5.63 -11.15
CA SER A 31 -1.70 -5.39 -12.31
C SER A 31 -0.24 -5.25 -11.87
N LEU A 32 0.00 -4.40 -10.87
CA LEU A 32 1.34 -4.17 -10.33
C LEU A 32 1.94 -5.45 -9.72
N ALA A 33 1.14 -6.22 -8.99
CA ALA A 33 1.59 -7.49 -8.41
C ALA A 33 1.95 -8.53 -9.48
N SER A 34 1.28 -8.50 -10.64
CA SER A 34 1.65 -9.35 -11.78
C SER A 34 2.99 -8.93 -12.39
N GLU A 35 3.22 -7.64 -12.56
CA GLU A 35 4.48 -7.08 -13.09
C GLU A 35 5.66 -7.30 -12.12
N TRP A 36 5.38 -7.26 -10.83
CA TRP A 36 6.33 -7.49 -9.73
C TRP A 36 6.18 -8.88 -9.09
N SER A 37 5.84 -9.90 -9.88
CA SER A 37 5.61 -11.26 -9.36
C SER A 37 6.81 -11.89 -8.65
N GLU A 38 8.03 -11.47 -9.01
CA GLU A 38 9.29 -11.90 -8.39
C GLU A 38 9.73 -11.00 -7.21
N VAL A 39 9.01 -9.92 -6.92
CA VAL A 39 9.32 -8.98 -5.83
C VAL A 39 8.80 -9.50 -4.50
N ASN A 40 9.60 -9.38 -3.43
CA ASN A 40 9.17 -9.90 -2.13
C ASN A 40 8.09 -8.98 -1.53
N GLY A 41 7.02 -9.58 -1.03
CA GLY A 41 5.86 -8.89 -0.45
C GLY A 41 4.67 -8.72 -1.39
N THR A 42 4.88 -8.69 -2.71
CA THR A 42 3.81 -8.48 -3.71
C THR A 42 2.87 -9.67 -3.88
N SER A 43 3.33 -10.87 -3.54
CA SER A 43 2.53 -12.12 -3.58
C SER A 43 1.32 -12.13 -2.65
N THR A 44 1.27 -11.19 -1.69
CA THR A 44 0.14 -10.98 -0.78
C THR A 44 -0.87 -9.98 -1.32
N TRP A 45 -0.49 -9.13 -2.28
CA TRP A 45 -1.35 -8.05 -2.81
C TRP A 45 -2.51 -8.61 -3.64
N SER A 46 -2.27 -9.68 -4.39
CA SER A 46 -3.28 -10.39 -5.18
C SER A 46 -4.17 -11.34 -4.36
N ARG A 47 -3.89 -11.51 -3.06
CA ARG A 47 -4.64 -12.39 -2.16
C ARG A 47 -5.35 -11.65 -1.03
N GLY A 48 -5.00 -10.38 -0.79
CA GLY A 48 -5.62 -9.56 0.23
C GLY A 48 -7.04 -9.19 -0.18
N ARG A 49 -8.02 -9.44 0.71
CA ARG A 49 -9.37 -8.89 0.56
C ARG A 49 -9.52 -7.53 1.23
N ASP A 50 -8.57 -7.21 2.12
CA ASP A 50 -8.59 -6.05 3.00
C ASP A 50 -7.17 -5.49 3.15
N CYS A 51 -7.04 -4.17 3.28
CA CYS A 51 -5.74 -3.50 3.31
C CYS A 51 -4.77 -4.04 4.37
N GLU A 52 -5.30 -4.42 5.54
CA GLU A 52 -4.51 -4.90 6.69
C GLU A 52 -3.89 -6.29 6.48
N SER A 53 -4.37 -7.04 5.50
CA SER A 53 -3.87 -8.39 5.19
C SER A 53 -2.67 -8.39 4.25
N MET A 54 -2.42 -7.28 3.56
CA MET A 54 -1.36 -7.16 2.58
C MET A 54 -0.06 -6.73 3.24
N ALA A 55 1.02 -7.43 2.92
CA ALA A 55 2.33 -7.05 3.42
C ALA A 55 2.76 -5.74 2.75
N LEU A 56 3.20 -4.79 3.59
CA LEU A 56 3.85 -3.55 3.14
C LEU A 56 2.97 -2.60 2.31
N VAL A 57 1.64 -2.76 2.41
CA VAL A 57 0.64 -1.83 1.86
C VAL A 57 -0.02 -1.08 3.01
N ARG A 58 -0.27 0.22 2.83
CA ARG A 58 -1.04 1.03 3.79
C ARG A 58 -2.09 1.83 3.05
N CYS A 59 -3.29 1.87 3.62
CA CYS A 59 -4.44 2.55 3.05
C CYS A 59 -5.01 3.61 3.98
N ASP A 60 -5.78 4.54 3.42
CA ASP A 60 -6.55 5.49 4.19
C ASP A 60 -7.87 4.90 4.72
N GLY A 61 -8.71 5.74 5.34
CA GLY A 61 -9.99 5.33 5.89
C GLY A 61 -11.03 4.93 4.84
N ASP A 62 -10.81 5.29 3.57
CA ASP A 62 -11.70 5.04 2.44
C ASP A 62 -11.23 3.84 1.59
N GLY A 63 -10.08 3.23 1.94
CA GLY A 63 -9.53 2.07 1.25
C GLY A 63 -8.65 2.41 0.05
N HIS A 64 -8.16 3.63 -0.08
CA HIS A 64 -7.15 3.97 -1.09
C HIS A 64 -5.75 3.68 -0.58
N VAL A 65 -4.88 3.16 -1.43
CA VAL A 65 -3.46 2.92 -1.15
C VAL A 65 -2.74 4.27 -1.06
N ILE A 66 -2.22 4.56 0.13
CA ILE A 66 -1.48 5.80 0.43
C ILE A 66 0.01 5.55 0.64
N ALA A 67 0.43 4.32 0.94
CA ALA A 67 1.83 3.97 1.00
C ALA A 67 2.09 2.54 0.51
N LEU A 68 3.14 2.40 -0.28
CA LEU A 68 3.68 1.12 -0.73
C LEU A 68 5.15 1.02 -0.32
N ASN A 69 5.51 -0.08 0.31
CA ASN A 69 6.89 -0.46 0.53
C ASN A 69 7.15 -1.81 -0.15
N VAL A 70 8.22 -1.92 -0.91
CA VAL A 70 8.63 -3.18 -1.52
C VAL A 70 10.05 -3.49 -1.13
N VAL A 71 10.34 -4.77 -0.94
CA VAL A 71 11.68 -5.25 -0.62
C VAL A 71 12.04 -6.25 -1.71
N HIS A 72 13.10 -6.02 -2.48
CA HIS A 72 13.55 -6.99 -3.48
C HIS A 72 14.97 -7.42 -3.15
N ARG A 73 15.13 -8.68 -2.73
CA ARG A 73 16.41 -9.22 -2.22
C ARG A 73 17.28 -9.86 -3.31
N ASP A 74 16.75 -10.15 -4.49
CA ASP A 74 17.49 -10.72 -5.63
C ASP A 74 16.61 -10.77 -6.89
N PRO A 75 17.14 -10.47 -8.10
CA PRO A 75 18.34 -9.67 -8.35
C PRO A 75 18.07 -8.22 -7.96
N HIS A 76 19.05 -7.51 -7.39
CA HIS A 76 18.89 -6.20 -6.77
C HIS A 76 18.31 -5.08 -7.66
N GLU A 77 17.99 -5.32 -8.92
CA GLU A 77 17.52 -4.32 -9.87
C GLU A 77 16.00 -4.41 -10.03
N ILE A 78 15.30 -3.29 -9.84
CA ILE A 78 13.85 -3.21 -10.03
C ILE A 78 13.51 -2.05 -10.97
N TYR A 79 12.63 -2.32 -11.93
CA TYR A 79 12.03 -1.28 -12.76
C TYR A 79 10.73 -0.80 -12.13
N LEU A 80 10.44 0.48 -12.29
CA LEU A 80 9.20 1.06 -11.81
C LEU A 80 8.17 1.12 -12.96
N PRO A 81 7.17 0.22 -12.99
CA PRO A 81 6.18 0.21 -14.07
C PRO A 81 5.28 1.43 -14.04
N GLU A 82 4.72 1.78 -15.20
CA GLU A 82 3.79 2.90 -15.34
C GLU A 82 2.52 2.72 -14.50
N THR A 83 2.14 1.47 -14.23
CA THR A 83 1.02 1.07 -13.36
C THR A 83 1.07 1.72 -11.98
N ILE A 84 2.25 2.05 -11.44
CA ILE A 84 2.39 2.76 -10.16
C ILE A 84 1.66 4.12 -10.14
N THR A 85 1.52 4.74 -11.31
CA THR A 85 0.89 6.06 -11.46
C THR A 85 -0.63 5.99 -11.34
N GLY A 86 -1.22 4.79 -11.34
CA GLY A 86 -2.64 4.55 -11.07
C GLY A 86 -3.04 4.84 -9.62
N PHE A 87 -2.11 4.81 -8.66
CA PHE A 87 -2.41 5.11 -7.25
C PHE A 87 -2.51 6.62 -7.01
N THR A 88 -3.67 7.18 -7.30
CA THR A 88 -3.93 8.63 -7.22
C THR A 88 -3.76 9.23 -5.81
N HIS A 89 -3.91 8.40 -4.77
CA HIS A 89 -3.76 8.79 -3.36
C HIS A 89 -2.39 8.43 -2.78
N LEU A 90 -1.48 7.86 -3.59
CA LEU A 90 -0.18 7.44 -3.09
C LEU A 90 0.63 8.63 -2.60
N THR A 91 1.04 8.56 -1.34
CA THR A 91 1.88 9.57 -0.71
C THR A 91 3.32 9.13 -0.56
N MET A 92 3.55 7.82 -0.51
CA MET A 92 4.85 7.24 -0.24
C MET A 92 5.07 5.96 -1.05
N LEU A 93 6.17 5.94 -1.79
CA LEU A 93 6.73 4.74 -2.39
C LEU A 93 8.15 4.54 -1.86
N SER A 94 8.38 3.40 -1.22
CA SER A 94 9.69 3.01 -0.72
C SER A 94 10.12 1.68 -1.32
N ILE A 95 11.37 1.62 -1.76
CA ILE A 95 12.00 0.42 -2.32
C ILE A 95 13.22 0.10 -1.46
N THR A 96 13.13 -0.91 -0.61
CA THR A 96 14.21 -1.26 0.33
C THR A 96 15.08 -2.36 -0.23
N ASP A 97 16.39 -2.27 0.01
CA ASP A 97 17.40 -3.27 -0.38
C ASP A 97 17.46 -3.56 -1.89
N SER A 98 17.10 -2.58 -2.73
CA SER A 98 17.09 -2.73 -4.20
C SER A 98 17.46 -1.43 -4.91
N PHE A 99 18.05 -1.54 -6.09
CA PHE A 99 18.40 -0.46 -7.00
C PHE A 99 17.28 -0.25 -8.02
N LEU A 100 16.72 0.95 -8.07
CA LEU A 100 15.86 1.38 -9.15
C LEU A 100 16.69 1.51 -10.44
N ILE A 101 16.29 0.79 -11.48
CA ILE A 101 16.92 0.87 -12.80
C ILE A 101 15.93 1.34 -13.86
N GLY A 102 16.48 1.88 -14.95
CA GLY A 102 15.68 2.38 -16.07
C GLY A 102 15.01 3.72 -15.80
N PRO A 103 14.21 4.22 -16.77
CA PRO A 103 13.53 5.48 -16.63
C PRO A 103 12.37 5.37 -15.63
N LEU A 104 12.25 6.36 -14.75
CA LEU A 104 11.04 6.53 -13.96
C LEU A 104 9.88 6.97 -14.88
N PRO A 105 8.65 6.45 -14.70
CA PRO A 105 7.49 6.89 -15.46
C PRO A 105 7.30 8.40 -15.29
N ALA A 106 7.19 9.16 -16.38
CA ALA A 106 7.12 10.62 -16.32
C ALA A 106 5.96 11.12 -15.41
N ALA A 107 4.85 10.37 -15.40
CA ALA A 107 3.69 10.69 -14.58
C ALA A 107 3.96 10.61 -13.06
N ILE A 108 5.02 9.93 -12.60
CA ILE A 108 5.39 9.90 -11.18
C ILE A 108 5.72 11.28 -10.62
N PHE A 109 6.30 12.15 -11.46
CA PHE A 109 6.64 13.52 -11.10
C PHE A 109 5.41 14.45 -11.06
N THR A 110 4.27 13.98 -11.58
CA THR A 110 3.00 14.71 -11.63
C THR A 110 1.94 14.15 -10.70
N MET A 111 2.26 13.09 -9.93
CA MET A 111 1.31 12.50 -9.00
C MET A 111 0.94 13.52 -7.92
N PRO A 112 -0.36 13.78 -7.71
CA PRO A 112 -0.82 14.93 -6.92
C PRO A 112 -0.50 14.82 -5.43
N ASN A 113 -0.34 13.59 -4.93
CA ASN A 113 -0.18 13.31 -3.50
C ASN A 113 1.19 12.75 -3.12
N LEU A 114 2.05 12.45 -4.11
CA LEU A 114 3.32 11.76 -3.87
C LEU A 114 4.35 12.70 -3.22
N LYS A 115 4.79 12.34 -2.02
CA LYS A 115 5.72 13.15 -1.20
C LYS A 115 7.08 12.48 -1.04
N HIS A 116 7.08 11.14 -0.99
CA HIS A 116 8.27 10.34 -0.75
C HIS A 116 8.42 9.28 -1.83
N LEU A 117 9.58 9.29 -2.50
CA LEU A 117 9.99 8.29 -3.49
C LEU A 117 11.46 7.98 -3.24
N GLY A 118 11.80 6.85 -2.65
CA GLY A 118 13.21 6.58 -2.35
C GLY A 118 13.56 5.13 -2.03
N HIS A 119 14.87 4.90 -2.03
CA HIS A 119 15.55 3.69 -1.60
C HIS A 119 16.03 3.87 -0.14
N GLY A 120 15.69 2.99 0.81
CA GLY A 120 16.19 3.14 2.19
C GLY A 120 15.62 2.19 3.24
N THR A 121 16.50 1.72 4.15
CA THR A 121 16.27 0.69 5.16
C THR A 121 15.07 0.95 6.07
N VAL A 122 14.16 -0.03 6.12
CA VAL A 122 13.20 -0.39 7.18
C VAL A 122 12.46 0.78 7.83
N MET A 123 11.14 0.75 7.66
CA MET A 123 10.14 1.51 8.42
C MET A 123 10.27 1.25 9.93
N ALA A 124 11.25 1.88 10.58
CA ALA A 124 11.43 1.89 12.01
C ALA A 124 10.85 3.18 12.57
N GLY A 125 9.53 3.17 12.79
CA GLY A 125 8.87 4.10 13.69
C GLY A 125 8.28 5.34 13.05
N GLU A 126 7.02 5.56 13.38
CA GLU A 126 6.15 6.70 13.08
C GLU A 126 6.67 8.03 13.66
N ARG A 127 7.83 8.51 13.22
CA ARG A 127 8.28 9.87 13.51
C ARG A 127 8.89 10.44 12.25
N GLU A 128 8.38 11.60 11.83
CA GLU A 128 8.91 12.42 10.73
C GLU A 128 8.32 12.15 9.34
N ILE A 129 7.00 12.27 9.22
CA ILE A 129 6.42 12.86 8.00
C ILE A 129 6.08 14.32 8.32
N GLN A 130 7.11 15.13 8.56
CA GLN A 130 6.92 16.58 8.65
C GLN A 130 6.76 17.14 7.24
N GLN A 131 5.49 17.37 6.90
CA GLN A 131 4.91 18.41 6.05
C GLN A 131 5.83 19.17 5.08
N THR A 132 5.85 18.76 3.81
CA THR A 132 6.50 19.56 2.78
C THR A 132 6.08 19.27 1.34
N ASP A 133 6.08 20.31 0.50
CA ASP A 133 5.73 20.31 -0.92
C ASP A 133 6.48 19.27 -1.78
N ASN A 134 5.75 18.72 -2.76
CA ASN A 134 6.11 17.82 -3.86
C ASN A 134 7.57 17.31 -3.88
N ILE A 135 7.73 16.02 -3.53
CA ILE A 135 8.90 15.15 -3.72
C ILE A 135 10.20 15.70 -3.10
N ARG A 136 10.44 15.40 -1.81
CA ARG A 136 11.62 15.92 -1.09
C ARG A 136 12.86 15.03 -1.07
N HIS A 137 12.75 13.75 -1.44
CA HIS A 137 13.87 12.82 -1.30
C HIS A 137 13.90 11.81 -2.43
N LEU A 138 14.18 12.25 -3.67
CA LEU A 138 14.60 11.34 -4.73
C LEU A 138 16.08 10.99 -4.49
N VAL A 139 16.33 9.90 -3.78
CA VAL A 139 17.69 9.34 -3.65
C VAL A 139 17.87 8.35 -4.80
N LEU A 140 18.62 8.78 -5.83
CA LEU A 140 19.07 7.94 -6.95
C LEU A 140 20.29 7.11 -6.52
#